data_AF-A0A6C0KA86-F1
#
_entry.id   AF-A0A6C0KA86-F1
#
_cell.length_a   1.000
_cell.length_b   1.000
_cell.length_c   1.000
_cell.angle_alpha   90.00
_cell.angle_beta   90.00
_cell.angle_gamma   90.00
#
_symmetry.space_group_name_H-M   'P 1'
#
loop_
_entity.id
_entity.type
_entity.pdbx_description
1 polymer ?
#
loop_
_entity_poly.entity_id
_entity_poly.type
_entity_poly.pdbx_seq_one_letter_code
_entity_poly.pdbx_strand_id
1 'polypeptide(L)'
;MSSKALKEKLDSLKKIWDAQSTTYINTKPSAELENNNTVNAQALSNLANTYGKFLTLDAQLTGVSNGVNVYLKSWDNKMDILKRSIGNSKQTLKNEINTNNASGRMKTDKYNYNSETYIQASFYILSISTITFFIYKQLKQ
;
A
#
# COMPACT_ATOMS: atom_id res chain seq x y z
N MET A 1 -8.28 -2.96 -7.91
CA MET A 1 -9.61 -2.39 -7.61
C MET A 1 -9.39 -0.99 -7.04
N SER A 2 -10.13 0.03 -7.47
CA SER A 2 -9.99 1.38 -6.87
C SER A 2 -10.57 1.41 -5.45
N SER A 3 -10.11 2.36 -4.62
CA SER A 3 -10.63 2.58 -3.27
C SER A 3 -12.15 2.77 -3.28
N LYS A 4 -12.65 3.57 -4.22
CA LYS A 4 -14.08 3.77 -4.45
C LYS A 4 -14.84 2.49 -4.78
N ALA A 5 -14.34 1.65 -5.70
CA ALA A 5 -14.99 0.39 -6.04
C ALA A 5 -15.02 -0.59 -4.86
N LEU A 6 -13.99 -0.58 -4.00
CA LEU A 6 -13.97 -1.38 -2.78
C LEU A 6 -15.02 -0.92 -1.77
N LYS A 7 -15.14 0.39 -1.59
CA LYS A 7 -16.17 1.00 -0.73
C LYS A 7 -17.57 0.69 -1.23
N GLU A 8 -17.84 0.88 -2.52
CA GLU A 8 -19.14 0.57 -3.13
C GLU A 8 -19.52 -0.91 -2.96
N LYS A 9 -18.56 -1.82 -3.15
CA LYS A 9 -18.76 -3.26 -2.96
C LYS A 9 -19.05 -3.58 -1.49
N LEU A 10 -18.31 -2.99 -0.55
CA LEU A 10 -18.52 -3.17 0.88
C LEU A 10 -19.91 -2.66 1.31
N ASP A 11 -20.28 -1.46 0.87
CA ASP A 11 -21.57 -0.84 1.22
C ASP A 11 -22.74 -1.65 0.62
N SER A 12 -22.57 -2.20 -0.58
CA SER A 12 -23.56 -3.11 -1.17
C SER A 12 -23.74 -4.39 -0.35
N LEU A 13 -22.65 -5.03 0.08
CA LEU A 13 -22.72 -6.24 0.91
C LEU A 13 -23.37 -5.96 2.27
N LYS A 14 -23.05 -4.83 2.90
CA LYS A 14 -23.68 -4.40 4.16
C LYS A 14 -25.18 -4.21 4.00
N LYS A 15 -25.62 -3.50 2.95
CA LYS A 15 -27.06 -3.30 2.67
C LYS A 15 -27.79 -4.63 2.50
N ILE A 16 -27.20 -5.59 1.78
CA ILE A 16 -27.79 -6.93 1.61
C ILE A 16 -27.84 -7.64 2.97
N TRP A 17 -26.76 -7.63 3.73
CA TRP A 17 -26.68 -8.24 5.05
C TRP A 17 -27.77 -7.71 5.99
N ASP A 18 -27.92 -6.40 6.09
CA ASP A 18 -28.89 -5.75 6.97
C ASP A 18 -30.33 -6.10 6.57
N ALA A 19 -30.63 -6.03 5.26
CA ALA A 19 -31.93 -6.37 4.73
C ALA A 19 -32.28 -7.84 5.01
N GLN A 20 -31.38 -8.77 4.70
CA GLN A 20 -31.63 -10.20 4.87
C GLN A 20 -31.63 -10.62 6.34
N SER A 21 -30.83 -9.99 7.19
CA SER A 21 -30.86 -10.20 8.65
C SER A 21 -32.21 -9.80 9.22
N THR A 22 -32.73 -8.65 8.80
CA THR A 22 -34.05 -8.16 9.21
C THR A 22 -35.14 -9.13 8.74
N THR A 23 -35.12 -9.56 7.48
CA THR A 23 -36.07 -10.55 6.96
C THR A 23 -35.99 -11.87 7.71
N TYR A 24 -34.79 -12.38 7.97
CA TYR A 24 -34.59 -13.63 8.69
C TYR A 24 -35.15 -13.54 10.12
N ILE A 25 -34.81 -12.50 10.87
CA ILE A 25 -35.29 -12.31 12.25
C ILE A 25 -36.81 -12.19 12.28
N ASN A 26 -37.40 -11.40 11.39
CA ASN A 26 -38.84 -11.15 11.38
C ASN A 26 -39.66 -12.39 10.96
N THR A 27 -39.11 -13.23 10.07
CA THR A 27 -39.83 -14.40 9.54
C THR A 27 -39.56 -15.68 10.33
N LYS A 28 -38.54 -15.70 11.20
CA LYS A 28 -38.15 -16.88 11.97
C LYS A 28 -39.27 -17.44 12.86
N PRO A 29 -40.01 -16.61 13.66
CA PRO A 29 -41.09 -17.14 14.49
C PRO A 29 -42.21 -17.78 13.68
N SER A 30 -42.51 -17.23 12.50
CA SER A 30 -43.50 -17.82 11.59
C SER A 30 -43.00 -19.15 11.00
N ALA A 31 -41.72 -19.20 10.61
CA ALA A 31 -41.10 -20.38 10.01
C ALA A 31 -41.03 -21.57 10.97
N GLU A 32 -40.85 -21.31 12.27
CA GLU A 32 -40.92 -22.32 13.34
C GLU A 32 -42.33 -22.93 13.49
N LEU A 33 -43.36 -22.22 13.02
CA LEU A 33 -44.76 -22.68 12.96
C LEU A 33 -45.14 -23.21 11.56
N GLU A 34 -44.14 -23.58 10.75
CA GLU A 34 -44.27 -24.05 9.35
C GLU A 34 -44.85 -23.03 8.36
N ASN A 35 -45.07 -21.78 8.78
CA ASN A 35 -45.54 -20.69 7.93
C ASN A 35 -44.36 -19.83 7.43
N ASN A 36 -44.34 -19.39 6.17
CA ASN A 36 -43.22 -18.59 5.62
C ASN A 36 -41.84 -19.28 5.66
N ASN A 37 -41.79 -20.61 5.76
CA ASN A 37 -40.52 -21.37 5.85
C ASN A 37 -39.59 -21.10 4.65
N THR A 38 -40.16 -20.98 3.44
CA THR A 38 -39.42 -20.63 2.22
C THR A 38 -38.74 -19.26 2.30
N VAL A 39 -39.43 -18.24 2.83
CA VAL A 39 -38.89 -16.88 2.94
C VAL A 39 -37.75 -16.83 3.95
N ASN A 40 -37.92 -17.52 5.09
CA ASN A 40 -36.88 -17.60 6.11
C ASN A 40 -35.64 -18.36 5.62
N ALA A 41 -35.84 -19.52 4.98
CA ALA A 41 -34.77 -20.32 4.40
C ALA A 41 -34.00 -19.55 3.30
N GLN A 42 -34.72 -18.79 2.47
CA GLN A 42 -34.09 -17.96 1.45
C GLN A 42 -33.29 -16.80 2.04
N ALA A 43 -33.80 -16.15 3.09
CA ALA A 43 -33.06 -15.12 3.81
C ALA A 43 -31.77 -15.68 4.44
N LEU A 44 -31.83 -16.87 5.04
CA LEU A 44 -30.66 -17.56 5.60
C LEU A 44 -29.64 -17.92 4.51
N SER A 45 -30.08 -18.44 3.37
CA SER A 45 -29.21 -18.74 2.23
C SER A 45 -28.53 -17.47 1.70
N ASN A 46 -29.26 -16.37 1.59
CA ASN A 46 -28.70 -15.08 1.17
C ASN A 46 -27.67 -14.54 2.17
N LEU A 47 -27.88 -14.73 3.48
CA LEU A 47 -26.90 -14.38 4.51
C LEU A 47 -25.61 -15.20 4.36
N ALA A 48 -25.73 -16.52 4.21
CA ALA A 48 -24.58 -17.40 3.99
C ALA A 48 -23.79 -17.02 2.73
N ASN A 49 -24.50 -16.74 1.62
CA ASN A 49 -23.87 -16.27 0.38
C ASN A 49 -23.17 -14.91 0.55
N THR A 50 -23.78 -13.99 1.30
CA THR A 50 -23.20 -12.67 1.58
C THR A 50 -21.95 -12.80 2.47
N TYR A 51 -21.97 -13.70 3.43
CA TYR A 51 -20.80 -14.03 4.25
C TYR A 51 -19.63 -14.58 3.41
N GLY A 52 -19.90 -15.50 2.49
CA GLY A 52 -18.87 -15.97 1.56
C GLY A 52 -18.24 -14.85 0.71
N LYS A 53 -19.04 -13.86 0.31
CA LYS A 53 -18.56 -12.66 -0.38
C LYS A 53 -17.70 -11.76 0.51
N PHE A 54 -18.01 -11.64 1.81
CA PHE A 54 -17.14 -10.95 2.78
C PHE A 54 -15.79 -11.64 2.91
N LEU A 55 -15.75 -12.96 3.07
CA LEU A 55 -14.50 -13.73 3.13
C LEU A 55 -13.65 -13.55 1.87
N THR A 56 -14.30 -13.55 0.70
CA THR A 56 -13.60 -13.31 -0.56
C THR A 56 -12.99 -11.90 -0.63
N LEU A 57 -13.73 -10.89 -0.14
CA LEU A 57 -13.23 -9.51 -0.10
C LEU A 57 -12.04 -9.37 0.86
N ASP A 58 -12.11 -10.02 2.02
CA ASP A 58 -11.03 -10.05 3.01
C ASP A 58 -9.77 -10.70 2.42
N ALA A 59 -9.89 -11.89 1.84
CA ALA A 59 -8.77 -12.58 1.19
C ALA A 59 -8.11 -11.73 0.08
N GLN A 60 -8.92 -11.03 -0.72
CA GLN A 60 -8.43 -10.10 -1.74
C GLN A 60 -7.62 -8.95 -1.12
N LEU A 61 -8.13 -8.35 -0.03
CA LEU A 61 -7.45 -7.27 0.69
C LEU A 61 -6.14 -7.74 1.34
N THR A 62 -6.14 -8.92 1.96
CA THR A 62 -4.93 -9.54 2.51
C THR A 62 -3.89 -9.79 1.42
N GLY A 63 -4.30 -10.32 0.26
CA GLY A 63 -3.42 -10.53 -0.88
C GLY A 63 -2.76 -9.25 -1.38
N VAL A 64 -3.55 -8.17 -1.53
CA VAL A 64 -3.03 -6.85 -1.91
C VAL A 64 -2.06 -6.31 -0.86
N SER A 65 -2.42 -6.40 0.43
CA SER A 65 -1.57 -5.92 1.53
C SER A 65 -0.22 -6.65 1.58
N ASN A 66 -0.23 -7.97 1.43
CA ASN A 66 0.98 -8.79 1.35
C ASN A 66 1.85 -8.40 0.14
N GLY A 67 1.24 -8.18 -1.03
CA GLY A 67 1.96 -7.72 -2.21
C GLY A 67 2.64 -6.37 -2.02
N VAL A 68 1.94 -5.41 -1.40
CA VAL A 68 2.49 -4.09 -1.06
C VAL A 68 3.67 -4.23 -0.08
N ASN A 69 3.55 -5.07 0.94
CA ASN A 69 4.63 -5.32 1.90
C ASN A 69 5.88 -5.90 1.23
N VAL A 70 5.72 -6.88 0.33
CA VAL A 70 6.84 -7.42 -0.46
C VAL A 70 7.51 -6.34 -1.31
N TYR A 71 6.73 -5.49 -1.97
CA TYR A 71 7.25 -4.39 -2.76
C TYR A 71 8.03 -3.36 -1.92
N LEU A 72 7.49 -2.98 -0.75
CA LEU A 72 8.16 -2.07 0.18
C LEU A 72 9.48 -2.65 0.69
N LYS A 73 9.51 -3.91 1.10
CA LYS A 73 10.75 -4.61 1.50
C LYS A 73 11.79 -4.63 0.37
N SER A 74 11.35 -4.85 -0.88
CA SER A 74 12.25 -4.77 -2.03
C SER A 74 12.85 -3.36 -2.19
N TRP A 75 12.09 -2.31 -1.91
CA TRP A 75 12.57 -0.93 -1.98
C TRP A 75 13.52 -0.58 -0.83
N ASP A 76 13.22 -1.03 0.38
CA ASP A 76 14.12 -0.89 1.53
C ASP A 76 15.48 -1.53 1.23
N ASN A 77 15.49 -2.75 0.68
CA ASN A 77 16.73 -3.42 0.27
C ASN A 77 17.51 -2.62 -0.79
N LYS A 78 16.83 -2.08 -1.80
CA LYS A 78 17.48 -1.21 -2.82
C LYS A 78 18.04 0.06 -2.20
N MET A 79 17.31 0.66 -1.28
CA MET A 79 17.74 1.86 -0.56
C MET A 79 18.98 1.59 0.29
N ASP A 80 19.04 0.44 0.95
CA ASP A 80 20.19 0.04 1.74
C ASP A 80 21.43 -0.24 0.88
N ILE A 81 21.26 -0.87 -0.29
CA ILE A 81 22.34 -1.05 -1.26
C ILE A 81 22.87 0.32 -1.73
N LEU A 82 21.98 1.26 -2.07
CA LEU A 82 22.38 2.61 -2.48
C LEU A 82 23.11 3.36 -1.36
N LYS A 83 22.61 3.29 -0.12
CA LYS A 83 23.28 3.89 1.05
C LYS A 83 24.68 3.32 1.26
N ARG A 84 24.85 2.00 1.17
CA ARG A 84 26.16 1.34 1.26
C ARG A 84 27.08 1.76 0.13
N SER A 85 26.57 1.82 -1.11
CA SER A 85 27.34 2.27 -2.27
C SER A 85 27.84 3.70 -2.07
N ILE A 86 27.00 4.62 -1.61
CA ILE A 86 27.39 6.01 -1.33
C ILE A 86 28.42 6.06 -0.19
N GLY A 87 28.23 5.27 0.88
CA GLY A 87 29.18 5.16 1.98
C GLY A 87 30.56 4.71 1.50
N ASN A 88 30.60 3.65 0.68
CA ASN A 88 31.81 3.13 0.09
C ASN A 88 32.47 4.16 -0.85
N SER A 89 31.72 4.81 -1.75
CA SER A 89 32.25 5.85 -2.63
C SER A 89 32.85 7.02 -1.83
N LYS A 90 32.19 7.45 -0.75
CA LYS A 90 32.74 8.49 0.15
C LYS A 90 34.03 8.05 0.85
N GLN A 91 34.13 6.77 1.22
CA GLN A 91 35.34 6.22 1.83
C GLN A 91 36.48 6.11 0.81
N THR A 92 36.19 5.72 -0.43
CA THR A 92 37.15 5.72 -1.54
C THR A 92 37.65 7.14 -1.83
N LEU A 93 36.76 8.14 -1.95
CA LEU A 93 37.13 9.55 -2.09
C LEU A 93 38.01 10.05 -0.94
N LYS A 94 37.69 9.71 0.31
CA LYS A 94 38.53 10.07 1.47
C LYS A 94 39.90 9.41 1.41
N ASN A 95 39.97 8.14 0.99
CA ASN A 95 41.23 7.44 0.84
C ASN A 95 42.07 8.04 -0.28
N GLU A 96 41.49 8.35 -1.44
CA GLU A 96 42.18 9.05 -2.54
C GLU A 96 42.74 10.41 -2.08
N ILE A 97 41.93 11.22 -1.38
CA ILE A 97 42.37 12.50 -0.80
C ILE A 97 43.52 12.31 0.21
N ASN A 98 43.44 11.30 1.08
CA ASN A 98 44.49 11.01 2.07
C ASN A 98 45.77 10.41 1.46
N THR A 99 45.66 9.62 0.39
CA THR A 99 46.81 9.12 -0.39
C THR A 99 47.42 10.19 -1.27
N ASN A 100 46.70 11.28 -1.54
CA ASN A 100 47.20 12.45 -2.25
C ASN A 100 47.99 13.41 -1.33
N ASN A 101 48.74 12.87 -0.37
CA ASN A 101 49.75 13.59 0.41
C ASN A 101 51.03 13.90 -0.40
N ALA A 102 51.02 13.66 -1.71
CA ALA A 102 52.14 13.91 -2.61
C ALA A 102 51.91 15.03 -3.64
N SER A 103 50.73 15.68 -3.69
CA SER A 103 50.55 16.88 -4.53
C SER A 103 50.30 18.11 -3.68
N GLY A 104 51.24 19.06 -3.76
CA GLY A 104 51.13 20.33 -3.06
C GLY A 104 49.82 21.05 -3.42
N ARG A 105 49.05 21.44 -2.38
CA ARG A 105 47.96 22.43 -2.42
C ARG A 105 47.24 22.59 -3.77
N MET A 106 46.60 21.56 -4.30
CA MET A 106 45.55 21.77 -5.30
C MET A 106 44.24 22.07 -4.57
N LYS A 107 43.72 23.28 -4.77
CA LYS A 107 42.39 23.70 -4.31
C LYS A 107 41.38 22.67 -4.81
N THR A 108 40.87 21.81 -3.93
CA THR A 108 39.71 20.97 -4.21
C THR A 108 38.57 21.87 -4.64
N ASP A 109 38.13 21.70 -5.88
CA ASP A 109 37.19 22.57 -6.56
C ASP A 109 35.83 22.51 -5.85
N LYS A 110 35.50 23.54 -5.05
CA LYS A 110 34.25 23.64 -4.26
C LYS A 110 33.00 23.48 -5.13
N TYR A 111 33.11 23.70 -6.43
CA TYR A 111 31.99 23.55 -7.36
C TYR A 111 31.52 22.11 -7.50
N ASN A 112 32.41 21.11 -7.49
CA ASN A 112 32.05 19.72 -7.75
C ASN A 112 31.23 19.09 -6.61
N TYR A 113 31.61 19.37 -5.35
CA TYR A 113 30.93 18.84 -4.17
C TYR A 113 29.52 19.45 -3.98
N ASN A 114 29.36 20.74 -4.31
CA ASN A 114 28.06 21.39 -4.29
C ASN A 114 27.16 20.85 -5.41
N SER A 115 27.69 20.62 -6.62
CA SER A 115 26.90 20.07 -7.73
C SER A 115 26.37 18.66 -7.44
N GLU A 116 27.18 17.77 -6.85
CA GLU A 116 26.69 16.43 -6.45
C GLU A 116 25.58 16.51 -5.40
N THR A 117 25.76 17.39 -4.41
CA THR A 117 24.75 17.61 -3.36
C THR A 117 23.45 18.16 -3.94
N TYR A 118 23.52 19.07 -4.91
CA TYR A 118 22.36 19.61 -5.62
C TYR A 118 21.65 18.55 -6.47
N ILE A 119 22.39 17.71 -7.19
CA ILE A 119 21.82 16.61 -7.99
C ILE A 119 21.10 15.62 -7.07
N GLN A 120 21.72 15.27 -5.94
CA GLN A 120 21.16 14.32 -4.99
C GLN A 120 19.91 14.88 -4.29
N ALA A 121 19.94 16.15 -3.87
CA ALA A 121 18.77 16.82 -3.30
C ALA A 121 17.62 16.92 -4.32
N SER A 122 17.91 17.26 -5.57
CA SER A 122 16.92 17.32 -6.65
C SER A 122 16.27 15.96 -6.91
N PHE A 123 17.04 14.88 -6.86
CA PHE A 123 16.53 13.52 -7.02
C PHE A 123 15.55 13.15 -5.90
N TYR A 124 15.87 13.48 -4.64
CA TYR A 124 14.97 13.26 -3.51
C TYR A 124 13.69 14.10 -3.60
N ILE A 125 13.81 15.39 -3.96
CA ILE A 125 12.66 16.28 -4.12
C ILE A 125 11.72 15.76 -5.22
N LEU A 126 12.26 15.34 -6.37
CA LEU A 126 11.46 14.77 -7.46
C LEU A 126 10.81 13.45 -7.03
N SER A 127 11.53 12.59 -6.33
CA SER A 127 11.00 11.31 -5.85
C SER A 127 9.86 11.49 -4.86
N ILE A 128 10.02 12.38 -3.87
CA ILE A 128 8.98 12.72 -2.89
C ILE A 128 7.79 13.36 -3.58
N SER A 129 8.01 14.28 -4.52
CA SER A 129 6.92 14.92 -5.27
C SER A 129 6.13 13.91 -6.10
N THR A 130 6.81 12.96 -6.73
CA THR A 130 6.20 11.92 -7.56
C THR A 130 5.35 10.97 -6.70
N ILE A 131 5.89 10.50 -5.57
CA ILE A 131 5.15 9.65 -4.63
C ILE A 131 3.94 10.40 -4.06
N THR A 132 4.11 11.67 -3.68
CA THR A 132 3.03 12.53 -3.16
C THR A 132 1.93 12.71 -4.20
N PHE A 133 2.28 12.91 -5.47
CA PHE A 133 1.31 13.00 -6.57
C PHE A 133 0.53 11.70 -6.75
N PHE A 134 1.18 10.54 -6.69
CA PHE A 134 0.51 9.24 -6.79
C PHE A 134 -0.42 8.97 -5.60
N ILE A 135 0.01 9.30 -4.38
CA ILE A 135 -0.83 9.20 -3.18
C ILE A 135 -2.04 10.13 -3.31
N TYR A 136 -1.84 11.39 -3.70
CA TYR A 136 -2.91 12.35 -3.91
C TYR A 136 -3.93 11.85 -4.95
N LYS A 137 -3.45 11.32 -6.08
CA LYS A 137 -4.30 10.75 -7.13
C LYS A 137 -5.10 9.55 -6.63
N GLN A 138 -4.51 8.70 -5.79
CA GLN A 138 -5.21 7.56 -5.18
C GLN A 138 -6.25 7.98 -4.14
N LEU A 139 -6.04 9.07 -3.42
CA LEU A 139 -6.99 9.58 -2.43
C LEU A 139 -8.19 10.33 -3.05
N LYS A 140 -8.03 10.92 -4.24
CA LYS A 140 -9.10 11.62 -4.97
C LYS A 140 -9.92 10.73 -5.93
N GLN A 141 -9.51 9.47 -6.16
CA GLN A 141 -10.27 8.46 -6.92
C GLN A 141 -11.16 7.61 -6.00
#